data_AF-A0A1G0JPV0-F1
#
_entry.id   AF-A0A1G0JPV0-F1
#
_cell.length_a   1.000
_cell.length_b   1.000
_cell.length_c   1.000
_cell.angle_alpha   90.00
_cell.angle_beta   90.00
_cell.angle_gamma   90.00
#
_symmetry.space_group_name_H-M   'P 1'
#
loop_
_entity.id
_entity.type
_entity.pdbx_description
1 polymer ?
#
loop_
_entity_poly.entity_id
_entity_poly.type
_entity_poly.pdbx_seq_one_letter_code
_entity_poly.pdbx_strand_id
1 'polypeptide(L)'
;MLNKIFTVIILLCFSFQAYADFKSGGEAYKQGDYETAAKEFLPLAKNGDHRAMYALGSMYSAGHGVPQDYTEAFKWFQRAAKYGRPDAEYKIGLLYLNGLGTEKDDRKAINWFGRSAKKGFANAQFRLGEMYAAGLAVQQNDIKAYAWLTIALEQGITDAKITLDRVSANLSPEQLKEAQDLARSYRDQYVKR
;
A
#
# COMPACT_ATOMS: atom_id res chain seq x y z
N MET A 1 11.13 -58.82 30.60
CA MET A 1 9.98 -58.09 31.16
C MET A 1 10.27 -56.61 31.02
N LEU A 2 9.62 -55.95 30.05
CA LEU A 2 8.70 -54.82 30.30
C LEU A 2 9.40 -53.64 31.00
N ASN A 3 9.87 -52.60 30.31
CA ASN A 3 9.09 -51.71 29.45
C ASN A 3 7.84 -51.21 30.19
N LYS A 4 7.97 -50.20 31.07
CA LYS A 4 6.85 -49.35 31.57
C LYS A 4 7.22 -48.21 32.56
N ILE A 5 8.42 -47.63 32.55
CA ILE A 5 8.70 -46.40 33.33
C ILE A 5 9.40 -45.33 32.48
N PHE A 6 9.15 -45.33 31.17
CA PHE A 6 9.55 -44.25 30.25
C PHE A 6 8.33 -43.44 29.77
N THR A 7 7.25 -43.42 30.56
CA THR A 7 6.00 -42.74 30.21
C THR A 7 5.51 -41.83 31.33
N VAL A 8 6.44 -41.12 31.97
CA VAL A 8 6.14 -39.92 32.76
C VAL A 8 7.17 -38.83 32.37
N ILE A 9 7.38 -38.68 31.07
CA ILE A 9 8.08 -37.54 30.48
C ILE A 9 7.02 -36.78 29.68
N ILE A 10 6.71 -35.58 30.16
CA ILE A 10 5.89 -34.55 29.49
C ILE A 10 4.37 -34.84 29.52
N LEU A 11 3.79 -34.85 30.73
CA LEU A 11 2.38 -34.55 30.88
C LEU A 11 2.19 -33.01 30.81
N LEU A 12 1.81 -32.54 29.63
CA LEU A 12 0.84 -31.45 29.42
C LEU A 12 1.10 -30.11 30.15
N CYS A 13 2.16 -29.42 29.74
CA CYS A 13 2.07 -27.98 29.50
C CYS A 13 2.21 -27.72 28.00
N PHE A 14 1.40 -28.41 27.19
CA PHE A 14 0.94 -27.80 25.94
C PHE A 14 -0.07 -26.73 26.34
N SER A 15 0.43 -25.61 26.88
CA SER A 15 -0.27 -24.35 26.64
C SER A 15 -0.37 -24.27 25.12
N PHE A 16 -1.58 -24.46 24.61
CA PHE A 16 -1.94 -24.13 23.24
C PHE A 16 -1.81 -22.60 23.13
N GLN A 17 -0.58 -22.11 23.20
CA GLN A 17 -0.27 -20.75 22.81
C GLN A 17 -0.46 -20.82 21.30
N ALA A 18 -1.69 -20.57 20.85
CA ALA A 18 -1.98 -20.36 19.45
C ALA A 18 -0.98 -19.27 19.03
N TYR A 19 0.03 -19.66 18.25
CA TYR A 19 0.97 -18.71 17.72
C TYR A 19 0.14 -17.77 16.87
N ALA A 20 0.29 -16.47 17.11
CA ALA A 20 -0.37 -15.49 16.29
C ALA A 20 -0.05 -15.77 14.81
N ASP A 21 -1.08 -15.88 13.99
CA ASP A 21 -0.94 -16.16 12.57
C ASP A 21 -1.69 -15.08 11.77
N PHE A 22 -1.12 -14.66 10.63
CA PHE A 22 -1.67 -13.54 9.85
C PHE A 22 -3.08 -13.83 9.31
N LYS A 23 -3.39 -15.10 9.03
CA LYS A 23 -4.70 -15.54 8.53
C LYS A 23 -5.76 -15.39 9.64
N SER A 24 -5.47 -15.81 10.86
CA SER A 24 -6.38 -15.68 12.02
C SER A 24 -6.75 -14.22 12.29
N GLY A 25 -5.77 -13.32 12.33
CA GLY A 25 -6.01 -11.88 12.47
C GLY A 25 -6.80 -11.31 11.27
N GLY A 26 -6.54 -11.80 10.06
CA GLY A 26 -7.29 -11.43 8.86
C GLY A 26 -8.74 -11.90 8.86
N GLU A 27 -9.01 -13.09 9.42
CA GLU A 27 -10.37 -13.63 9.59
C GLU A 27 -11.14 -12.84 10.65
N ALA A 28 -10.52 -12.55 11.80
CA ALA A 28 -11.10 -11.69 12.82
C ALA A 28 -11.46 -10.31 12.25
N TYR A 29 -10.54 -9.69 11.48
CA TYR A 29 -10.78 -8.41 10.83
C TYR A 29 -11.98 -8.46 9.88
N LYS A 30 -12.11 -9.51 9.07
CA LYS A 30 -13.25 -9.69 8.14
C LYS A 30 -14.58 -9.87 8.87
N GLN A 31 -14.56 -10.44 10.06
CA GLN A 31 -15.74 -10.63 10.91
C GLN A 31 -16.09 -9.37 11.72
N GLY A 32 -15.29 -8.31 11.65
CA GLY A 32 -15.47 -7.09 12.44
C GLY A 32 -14.91 -7.18 13.86
N ASP A 33 -14.26 -8.30 14.23
CA ASP A 33 -13.53 -8.44 15.48
C ASP A 33 -12.14 -7.79 15.35
N TYR A 34 -12.15 -6.46 15.34
CA TYR A 34 -10.94 -5.66 15.16
C TYR A 34 -10.01 -5.71 16.37
N GLU A 35 -10.53 -5.94 17.57
CA GLU A 35 -9.68 -6.04 18.76
C GLU A 35 -8.83 -7.31 18.71
N THR A 36 -9.43 -8.46 18.36
CA THR A 36 -8.69 -9.71 18.14
C THR A 36 -7.72 -9.55 16.98
N ALA A 37 -8.14 -8.95 15.85
CA ALA A 37 -7.24 -8.70 14.73
C ALA A 37 -6.00 -7.88 15.13
N ALA A 38 -6.17 -6.85 15.96
CA ALA A 38 -5.06 -6.02 16.44
C ALA A 38 -4.10 -6.82 17.33
N LYS A 39 -4.66 -7.64 18.23
CA LYS A 39 -3.90 -8.53 19.12
C LYS A 39 -3.08 -9.55 18.35
N GLU A 40 -3.64 -10.12 17.28
CA GLU A 40 -2.95 -11.08 16.40
C GLU A 40 -1.87 -10.43 15.53
N PHE A 41 -2.15 -9.27 14.94
CA PHE A 41 -1.17 -8.60 14.07
C PHE A 41 0.01 -7.99 14.81
N LEU A 42 -0.16 -7.54 16.06
CA LEU A 42 0.89 -6.88 16.83
C LEU A 42 2.19 -7.70 16.98
N PRO A 43 2.17 -8.96 17.49
CA PRO A 43 3.38 -9.77 17.61
C PRO A 43 4.01 -10.08 16.24
N LEU A 44 3.20 -10.36 15.22
CA LEU A 44 3.68 -10.62 13.85
C LEU A 44 4.42 -9.41 13.27
N ALA A 45 3.85 -8.22 13.41
CA ALA A 45 4.45 -6.99 12.93
C ALA A 45 5.75 -6.65 13.68
N LYS A 46 5.82 -6.93 14.99
CA LYS A 46 7.05 -6.79 15.78
C LYS A 46 8.14 -7.77 15.34
N ASN A 47 7.75 -8.95 14.86
CA ASN A 47 8.66 -9.99 14.38
C ASN A 47 8.97 -9.90 12.87
N GLY A 48 8.64 -8.78 12.22
CA GLY A 48 9.07 -8.52 10.84
C GLY A 48 8.05 -8.87 9.74
N ASP A 49 6.84 -9.34 10.08
CA ASP A 49 5.81 -9.58 9.06
C ASP A 49 5.30 -8.24 8.50
N HIS A 50 5.75 -7.89 7.30
CA HIS A 50 5.40 -6.63 6.65
C HIS A 50 3.92 -6.52 6.27
N ARG A 51 3.19 -7.64 6.15
CA ARG A 51 1.73 -7.64 5.92
C ARG A 51 1.02 -7.22 7.21
N ALA A 52 1.45 -7.75 8.35
CA ALA A 52 0.94 -7.36 9.66
C ALA A 52 1.28 -5.90 9.98
N MET A 53 2.47 -5.41 9.61
CA MET A 53 2.82 -3.98 9.71
C MET A 53 1.84 -3.10 8.91
N TYR A 54 1.54 -3.47 7.67
CA TYR A 54 0.57 -2.74 6.85
C TYR A 54 -0.86 -2.80 7.44
N ALA A 55 -1.27 -3.97 7.95
CA ALA A 55 -2.57 -4.14 8.58
C ALA A 55 -2.72 -3.26 9.81
N LEU A 56 -1.73 -3.26 10.73
CA LEU A 56 -1.73 -2.36 11.89
C LEU A 56 -1.74 -0.90 11.48
N GLY A 57 -0.94 -0.49 10.48
CA GLY A 57 -0.97 0.87 9.98
C GLY A 57 -2.36 1.28 9.49
N SER A 58 -3.06 0.37 8.81
CA SER A 58 -4.44 0.59 8.35
C SER A 58 -5.44 0.65 9.50
N MET A 59 -5.27 -0.18 10.53
CA MET A 59 -6.11 -0.19 11.73
C MET A 59 -5.97 1.09 12.53
N TYR A 60 -4.75 1.56 12.79
CA TYR A 60 -4.50 2.86 13.41
C TYR A 60 -5.06 4.02 12.58
N SER A 61 -4.96 3.97 11.25
CA SER A 61 -5.54 4.99 10.38
C SER A 61 -7.07 5.03 10.44
N ALA A 62 -7.73 3.90 10.69
CA ALA A 62 -9.19 3.77 10.69
C ALA A 62 -9.82 3.79 12.09
N GLY A 63 -9.03 3.63 13.16
CA GLY A 63 -9.55 3.43 14.51
C GLY A 63 -10.19 2.05 14.73
N HIS A 64 -9.80 1.04 13.95
CA HIS A 64 -10.35 -0.31 14.06
C HIS A 64 -9.58 -1.12 15.11
N GLY A 65 -10.22 -1.43 16.24
CA GLY A 65 -9.64 -2.25 17.31
C GLY A 65 -8.50 -1.59 18.10
N VAL A 66 -8.10 -0.39 17.69
CA VAL A 66 -7.14 0.51 18.35
C VAL A 66 -7.65 1.94 18.20
N PRO A 67 -7.32 2.88 19.11
CA PRO A 67 -7.63 4.29 18.91
C PRO A 67 -7.05 4.81 17.59
N GLN A 68 -7.80 5.65 16.89
CA GLN A 68 -7.32 6.25 15.65
C GLN A 68 -6.09 7.12 15.93
N ASP A 69 -4.99 6.84 15.24
CA ASP A 69 -3.74 7.58 15.36
C ASP A 69 -2.98 7.53 14.03
N TYR A 70 -3.01 8.64 13.30
CA TYR A 70 -2.29 8.75 12.03
C TYR A 70 -0.77 8.76 12.20
N THR A 71 -0.24 9.15 13.36
CA THR A 71 1.20 9.14 13.64
C THR A 71 1.69 7.71 13.81
N GLU A 72 0.94 6.86 14.53
CA GLU A 72 1.23 5.43 14.61
C GLU A 72 1.02 4.72 13.27
N ALA A 73 -0.06 5.07 12.54
CA ALA A 73 -0.27 4.57 11.20
C ALA A 73 0.94 4.86 10.28
N PHE A 74 1.44 6.10 10.32
CA PHE A 74 2.60 6.52 9.56
C PHE A 74 3.85 5.69 9.90
N LYS A 75 4.15 5.47 11.19
CA LYS A 75 5.28 4.64 11.63
C LYS A 75 5.17 3.19 11.13
N TRP A 76 3.98 2.59 11.21
CA TRP A 76 3.76 1.23 10.75
C TRP A 76 3.87 1.09 9.23
N PHE A 77 3.31 2.03 8.47
CA PHE A 77 3.49 2.06 7.02
C PHE A 77 4.95 2.27 6.64
N GLN A 78 5.70 3.14 7.33
CA GLN A 78 7.14 3.31 7.09
C GLN A 78 7.91 2.00 7.30
N ARG A 79 7.60 1.24 8.35
CA ARG A 79 8.20 -0.08 8.59
C ARG A 79 7.86 -1.05 7.44
N ALA A 80 6.59 -1.14 7.06
CA ALA A 80 6.15 -1.98 5.95
C ALA A 80 6.82 -1.60 4.61
N ALA A 81 6.95 -0.30 4.33
CA ALA A 81 7.58 0.22 3.12
C ALA A 81 9.09 -0.07 3.04
N LYS A 82 9.79 -0.24 4.18
CA LYS A 82 11.20 -0.70 4.20
C LYS A 82 11.36 -2.11 3.62
N TYR A 83 10.33 -2.95 3.69
CA TYR A 83 10.28 -4.26 3.03
C TYR A 83 9.79 -4.18 1.57
N GLY A 84 9.75 -2.97 1.00
CA GLY A 84 9.42 -2.78 -0.41
C GLY A 84 7.93 -2.80 -0.74
N ARG A 85 7.03 -2.90 0.24
CA ARG A 85 5.57 -2.94 0.04
C ARG A 85 5.03 -1.68 -0.65
N PRO A 86 4.50 -1.76 -1.88
CA PRO A 86 4.09 -0.57 -2.61
C PRO A 86 2.75 0.01 -2.12
N ASP A 87 1.87 -0.80 -1.56
CA ASP A 87 0.64 -0.34 -0.89
C ASP A 87 0.95 0.51 0.36
N ALA A 88 1.96 0.13 1.15
CA ALA A 88 2.45 0.93 2.26
C ALA A 88 3.07 2.26 1.79
N GLU A 89 3.90 2.22 0.73
CA GLU A 89 4.47 3.44 0.11
C GLU A 89 3.37 4.40 -0.36
N TYR A 90 2.31 3.87 -0.96
CA TYR A 90 1.13 4.66 -1.36
C TYR A 90 0.43 5.31 -0.15
N LYS A 91 0.22 4.56 0.94
CA LYS A 91 -0.38 5.10 2.17
C LYS A 91 0.46 6.23 2.77
N ILE A 92 1.79 6.10 2.78
CA ILE A 92 2.68 7.18 3.23
C ILE A 92 2.51 8.43 2.35
N GLY A 93 2.43 8.25 1.03
CA GLY A 93 2.17 9.36 0.11
C GLY A 93 0.87 10.08 0.43
N LEU A 94 -0.21 9.35 0.72
CA LEU A 94 -1.49 9.94 1.14
C LEU A 94 -1.39 10.70 2.47
N LEU A 95 -0.65 10.17 3.45
CA LEU A 95 -0.48 10.84 4.74
C LEU A 95 0.26 12.17 4.59
N TYR A 96 1.31 12.23 3.76
CA TYR A 96 1.98 13.49 3.42
C TYR A 96 1.08 14.45 2.63
N LEU A 97 0.33 13.94 1.65
CA LEU A 97 -0.56 14.79 0.84
C LEU A 97 -1.63 15.50 1.68
N ASN A 98 -2.09 14.85 2.75
CA ASN A 98 -3.16 15.33 3.61
C ASN A 98 -2.68 15.93 4.94
N GLY A 99 -1.39 15.82 5.28
CA GLY A 99 -0.87 16.26 6.58
C GLY A 99 -1.43 15.48 7.77
N LEU A 100 -1.60 14.15 7.61
CA LEU A 100 -2.15 13.28 8.64
C LEU A 100 -1.03 12.50 9.34
N GLY A 101 -0.85 12.73 10.64
CA GLY A 101 0.24 12.11 11.41
C GLY A 101 1.65 12.60 11.03
N THR A 102 1.72 13.60 10.16
CA THR A 102 2.91 14.31 9.67
C THR A 102 2.47 15.67 9.16
N GLU A 103 3.41 16.61 9.00
CA GLU A 103 3.14 17.85 8.24
C GLU A 103 2.80 17.54 6.78
N LYS A 104 1.91 18.34 6.20
CA LYS A 104 1.55 18.25 4.78
C LYS A 104 2.78 18.59 3.92
N ASP A 105 3.12 17.72 2.98
CA ASP A 105 4.27 17.89 2.10
C ASP A 105 4.02 17.20 0.75
N ASP A 106 3.55 17.97 -0.23
CA ASP A 106 3.19 17.45 -1.54
C ASP A 106 4.43 16.93 -2.32
N ARG A 107 5.64 17.47 -2.03
CA ARG A 107 6.89 16.98 -2.66
C ARG A 107 7.30 15.62 -2.12
N LYS A 108 7.14 15.37 -0.82
CA LYS A 108 7.32 14.02 -0.26
C LYS A 108 6.23 13.09 -0.77
N ALA A 109 4.97 13.54 -0.85
CA ALA A 109 3.87 12.74 -1.35
C ALA A 109 4.16 12.19 -2.76
N ILE A 110 4.53 13.06 -3.70
CA ILE A 110 4.83 12.63 -5.08
C ILE A 110 6.03 11.69 -5.16
N ASN A 111 7.03 11.86 -4.30
CA ASN A 111 8.16 10.93 -4.23
C ASN A 111 7.71 9.52 -3.81
N TRP A 112 6.87 9.42 -2.77
CA TRP A 112 6.33 8.14 -2.31
C TRP A 112 5.39 7.50 -3.33
N PHE A 113 4.50 8.28 -3.96
CA PHE A 113 3.68 7.78 -5.08
C PHE A 113 4.55 7.29 -6.23
N GLY A 114 5.60 8.02 -6.61
CA GLY A 114 6.56 7.61 -7.63
C GLY A 114 7.24 6.28 -7.35
N ARG A 115 7.63 6.03 -6.10
CA ARG A 115 8.22 4.75 -5.67
C ARG A 115 7.22 3.60 -5.80
N SER A 116 6.01 3.81 -5.29
CA SER A 116 4.93 2.82 -5.33
C SER A 116 4.48 2.52 -6.77
N ALA A 117 4.34 3.56 -7.60
CA ALA A 117 3.93 3.46 -9.00
C ALA A 117 4.92 2.67 -9.86
N LYS A 118 6.24 2.87 -9.64
CA LYS A 118 7.32 2.13 -10.30
C LYS A 118 7.40 0.65 -9.88
N LYS A 119 6.67 0.25 -8.84
CA LYS A 119 6.49 -1.15 -8.43
C LYS A 119 5.16 -1.73 -8.90
N GLY A 120 4.45 -1.04 -9.78
CA GLY A 120 3.21 -1.53 -10.38
C GLY A 120 1.95 -1.27 -9.56
N PHE A 121 1.98 -0.44 -8.51
CA PHE A 121 0.76 -0.20 -7.74
C PHE A 121 -0.16 0.80 -8.45
N ALA A 122 -1.24 0.28 -9.04
CA ALA A 122 -2.15 1.03 -9.90
C ALA A 122 -2.72 2.31 -9.25
N ASN A 123 -3.10 2.27 -7.97
CA ASN A 123 -3.57 3.46 -7.26
C ASN A 123 -2.50 4.57 -7.16
N ALA A 124 -1.23 4.19 -6.99
CA ALA A 124 -0.14 5.17 -6.98
C ALA A 124 0.15 5.71 -8.37
N GLN A 125 0.04 4.89 -9.42
CA GLN A 125 0.14 5.34 -10.81
C GLN A 125 -0.97 6.35 -11.14
N PHE A 126 -2.21 6.07 -10.72
CA PHE A 126 -3.32 6.99 -10.85
C PHE A 126 -3.04 8.33 -10.16
N ARG A 127 -2.66 8.32 -8.87
CA ARG A 127 -2.32 9.55 -8.14
C ARG A 127 -1.17 10.32 -8.78
N LEU A 128 -0.14 9.63 -9.24
CA LEU A 128 0.99 10.26 -9.90
C LEU A 128 0.56 10.92 -11.23
N GLY A 129 -0.31 10.27 -11.98
CA GLY A 129 -0.93 10.81 -13.18
C GLY A 129 -1.75 12.07 -12.90
N GLU A 130 -2.58 12.08 -11.86
CA GLU A 130 -3.34 13.25 -11.43
C GLU A 130 -2.43 14.42 -11.03
N MET A 131 -1.35 14.16 -10.29
CA MET A 131 -0.42 15.21 -9.88
C MET A 131 0.31 15.85 -11.06
N TYR A 132 0.73 15.05 -12.05
CA TYR A 132 1.29 15.61 -13.30
C TYR A 132 0.25 16.38 -14.11
N ALA A 133 -0.99 15.92 -14.16
CA ALA A 133 -2.07 16.58 -14.89
C ALA A 133 -2.50 17.92 -14.25
N ALA A 134 -2.26 18.08 -12.95
CA ALA A 134 -2.60 19.29 -12.19
C ALA A 134 -1.40 20.20 -11.93
N GLY A 135 -0.16 19.75 -12.20
CA GLY A 135 1.04 20.47 -11.80
C GLY A 135 1.22 20.59 -10.28
N LEU A 136 0.74 19.58 -9.52
CA LEU A 136 0.84 19.58 -8.06
C LEU A 136 2.21 19.04 -7.63
N ALA A 137 3.01 19.86 -6.94
CA ALA A 137 4.39 19.56 -6.50
C ALA A 137 5.42 19.28 -7.61
N VAL A 138 4.97 19.19 -8.86
CA VAL A 138 5.78 19.05 -10.08
C VAL A 138 5.21 19.97 -11.15
N GLN A 139 6.01 20.34 -12.15
CA GLN A 139 5.49 21.05 -13.32
C GLN A 139 4.42 20.19 -14.03
N GLN A 140 3.33 20.83 -14.45
CA GLN A 140 2.28 20.16 -15.21
C GLN A 140 2.89 19.49 -16.45
N ASN A 141 2.50 18.24 -16.71
CA ASN A 141 2.98 17.47 -17.84
C ASN A 141 1.92 16.45 -18.30
N ASP A 142 1.14 16.82 -19.30
CA ASP A 142 0.02 16.02 -19.79
C ASP A 142 0.50 14.72 -20.48
N ILE A 143 1.72 14.67 -21.04
CA ILE A 143 2.33 13.46 -21.63
C ILE A 143 2.62 12.41 -20.53
N LYS A 144 3.27 12.81 -19.44
CA LYS A 144 3.52 11.94 -18.29
C LYS A 144 2.23 11.56 -17.58
N ALA A 145 1.29 12.49 -17.46
CA ALA A 145 -0.03 12.21 -16.90
C ALA A 145 -0.72 11.12 -17.71
N TYR A 146 -0.82 11.28 -19.03
CA TYR A 146 -1.40 10.30 -19.93
C TYR A 146 -0.76 8.91 -19.77
N ALA A 147 0.57 8.84 -19.73
CA ALA A 147 1.28 7.58 -19.59
C ALA A 147 0.98 6.85 -18.27
N TRP A 148 1.02 7.55 -17.13
CA TRP A 148 0.68 6.95 -15.84
C TRP A 148 -0.81 6.58 -15.71
N LEU A 149 -1.71 7.42 -16.23
CA LEU A 149 -3.15 7.18 -16.19
C LEU A 149 -3.56 5.99 -17.08
N THR A 150 -2.91 5.82 -18.23
CA THR A 150 -3.17 4.69 -19.13
C THR A 150 -2.86 3.37 -18.47
N ILE A 151 -1.67 3.22 -17.86
CA ILE A 151 -1.32 1.96 -17.19
C ILE A 151 -2.14 1.71 -15.92
N ALA A 152 -2.58 2.77 -15.23
CA ALA A 152 -3.49 2.64 -14.09
C ALA A 152 -4.87 2.15 -14.54
N LEU A 153 -5.41 2.70 -15.63
CA LEU A 153 -6.68 2.30 -16.22
C LEU A 153 -6.66 0.83 -16.68
N GLU A 154 -5.58 0.40 -17.32
CA GLU A 154 -5.38 -0.99 -17.76
C GLU A 154 -5.35 -1.99 -16.60
N GLN A 155 -4.94 -1.55 -15.41
CA GLN A 155 -4.98 -2.35 -14.17
C GLN A 155 -6.29 -2.20 -13.40
N GLY A 156 -7.31 -1.58 -14.01
CA GLY A 156 -8.67 -1.51 -13.47
C GLY A 156 -9.02 -0.25 -12.71
N ILE A 157 -8.16 0.77 -12.66
CA ILE A 157 -8.53 2.08 -12.08
C ILE A 157 -9.38 2.86 -13.09
N THR A 158 -10.67 2.54 -13.18
CA THR A 158 -11.60 3.14 -14.13
C THR A 158 -11.72 4.66 -13.99
N ASP A 159 -11.56 5.18 -12.77
CA ASP A 159 -11.57 6.61 -12.46
C ASP A 159 -10.48 7.38 -13.21
N ALA A 160 -9.39 6.71 -13.61
CA ALA A 160 -8.33 7.30 -14.40
C ALA A 160 -8.81 7.79 -15.78
N LYS A 161 -9.90 7.22 -16.32
CA LYS A 161 -10.43 7.56 -17.64
C LYS A 161 -10.81 9.03 -17.76
N ILE A 162 -11.43 9.61 -16.73
CA ILE A 162 -11.89 11.00 -16.77
C ILE A 162 -10.69 11.94 -16.96
N THR A 163 -9.65 11.76 -16.16
CA THR A 163 -8.43 12.57 -16.26
C THR A 163 -7.66 12.25 -17.53
N LEU A 164 -7.64 10.99 -17.97
CA LEU A 164 -6.97 10.57 -19.21
C LEU A 164 -7.59 11.25 -20.44
N ASP A 165 -8.92 11.25 -20.55
CA ASP A 165 -9.65 11.89 -21.65
C ASP A 165 -9.36 13.40 -21.66
N ARG A 166 -9.41 14.04 -20.49
CA ARG A 166 -9.07 15.47 -20.34
C ARG A 166 -7.65 15.80 -20.80
N VAL A 167 -6.63 15.08 -20.31
CA VAL A 167 -5.24 15.38 -20.71
C VAL A 167 -5.01 15.06 -22.18
N SER A 168 -5.65 14.01 -22.72
CA SER A 168 -5.52 13.65 -24.13
C SER A 168 -6.07 14.72 -25.07
N ALA A 169 -7.13 15.42 -24.68
CA ALA A 169 -7.73 16.51 -25.44
C ALA A 169 -6.82 17.75 -25.53
N ASN A 170 -5.85 17.88 -24.62
CA ASN A 170 -4.88 18.99 -24.61
C ASN A 170 -3.64 18.72 -25.47
N LEU A 171 -3.43 17.48 -25.93
CA LEU A 171 -2.22 17.09 -26.66
C LEU A 171 -2.41 17.27 -28.17
N SER A 172 -1.37 17.78 -28.85
CA SER A 172 -1.30 17.68 -30.32
C SER A 172 -1.21 16.21 -30.75
N PRO A 173 -1.47 15.89 -32.03
CA PRO A 173 -1.29 14.52 -32.54
C PRO A 173 0.12 13.95 -32.27
N GLU A 174 1.16 14.77 -32.40
CA GLU A 174 2.54 14.39 -32.14
C GLU A 174 2.78 14.12 -30.65
N GLN A 175 2.28 14.99 -29.78
CA GLN A 175 2.40 14.82 -28.33
C GLN A 175 1.58 13.63 -27.82
N LEU A 176 0.41 13.38 -28.40
CA LEU A 176 -0.39 12.20 -28.10
C LEU A 176 0.35 10.92 -28.50
N LYS A 177 1.00 10.92 -29.67
CA LYS A 177 1.84 9.80 -30.11
C LYS A 177 3.00 9.55 -29.15
N GLU A 178 3.69 10.61 -28.71
CA GLU A 178 4.74 10.53 -27.68
C GLU A 178 4.19 9.96 -26.37
N ALA A 179 3.04 10.43 -25.90
CA ALA A 179 2.40 9.98 -24.68
C ALA A 179 2.00 8.49 -24.73
N GLN A 180 1.49 8.03 -25.88
CA GLN A 180 1.17 6.62 -26.11
C GLN A 180 2.43 5.74 -26.12
N ASP A 181 3.52 6.20 -26.72
CA ASP A 181 4.79 5.47 -26.74
C ASP A 181 5.42 5.43 -25.33
N LEU A 182 5.32 6.51 -24.55
CA LEU A 182 5.71 6.54 -23.14
C LEU A 182 4.85 5.59 -22.28
N ALA A 183 3.53 5.57 -22.49
CA ALA A 183 2.61 4.65 -21.81
C ALA A 183 3.00 3.19 -22.09
N ARG A 184 3.37 2.87 -23.34
CA ARG A 184 3.87 1.53 -23.71
C ARG A 184 5.16 1.19 -22.95
N SER A 185 6.12 2.12 -22.88
CA SER A 185 7.35 1.93 -22.11
C SER A 185 7.06 1.68 -20.63
N TYR A 186 6.17 2.46 -20.01
CA TYR A 186 5.80 2.28 -18.60
C TYR A 186 5.08 0.96 -18.35
N ARG A 187 4.21 0.51 -19.26
CA ARG A 187 3.54 -0.79 -19.16
C ARG A 187 4.55 -1.93 -19.11
N ASP A 188 5.51 -1.91 -20.02
CA ASP A 188 6.54 -2.95 -20.10
C ASP A 188 7.48 -2.91 -18.88
N GLN A 189 7.75 -1.73 -18.32
CA GLN A 189 8.65 -1.60 -17.17
C GLN A 189 7.98 -1.90 -15.82
N TYR A 190 6.72 -1.50 -15.63
CA TYR A 190 6.10 -1.39 -14.30
C TYR A 190 4.85 -2.25 -14.11
N VAL A 191 4.28 -2.85 -15.16
CA VAL A 191 3.05 -3.66 -15.06
C VAL A 191 3.30 -5.15 -15.30
N LYS A 192 4.14 -5.48 -16.29
CA LYS A 192 4.44 -6.88 -16.66
C LYS A 192 5.59 -7.44 -15.82
N ARG A 193 5.32 -7.98 -14.63
CA ARG A 193 6.22 -8.90 -13.91
C ARG A 193 5.43 -9.96 -13.16
#